data_AF-A0A6G5AAD0-F1
#
_entry.id   AF-A0A6G5AAD0-F1
#
_cell.length_a   1.000
_cell.length_b   1.000
_cell.length_c   1.000
_cell.angle_alpha   90.00
_cell.angle_beta   90.00
_cell.angle_gamma   90.00
#
_symmetry.space_group_name_H-M   'P 1'
#
loop_
_entity.id
_entity.type
_entity.pdbx_description
1 polymer ?
#
loop_
_entity_poly.entity_id
_entity_poly.type
_entity_poly.pdbx_seq_one_letter_code
_entity_poly.pdbx_strand_id
1 'polypeptide(L)'
;MNRTDFDSTFNCPVCLGPSQNMVFGMCQHFVCASCLYEPDSESLKPAFYCCPLCKAKDVFPDYCPEIPQTTKLLMNIVGVVKCRRKRCGEEMWTWDEEEHQGSCLGIGRRSSVRCSRSTASGRTGQRATTRQSKRKRSKSPVELKK
;
A
#
# COMPACT_ATOMS: atom_id res chain seq x y z
N MET A 1 8.24 -23.71 8.59
CA MET A 1 9.04 -22.72 7.84
C MET A 1 9.65 -21.74 8.81
N ASN A 2 10.96 -21.51 8.68
CA ASN A 2 11.69 -20.44 9.35
C ASN A 2 11.57 -19.14 8.55
N ARG A 3 11.86 -17.99 9.17
CA ARG A 3 11.81 -16.66 8.52
C ARG A 3 12.61 -16.61 7.21
N THR A 4 13.78 -17.22 7.22
CA THR A 4 14.70 -17.33 6.07
C THR A 4 14.11 -18.05 4.85
N ASP A 5 13.16 -18.96 5.08
CA ASP A 5 12.51 -19.70 3.99
C ASP A 5 11.56 -18.77 3.23
N PHE A 6 10.93 -17.81 3.91
CA PHE A 6 10.06 -16.82 3.28
C PHE A 6 10.85 -15.77 2.52
N ASP A 7 11.94 -15.27 3.10
CA ASP A 7 12.82 -14.29 2.45
C ASP A 7 13.36 -14.83 1.12
N SER A 8 13.85 -16.07 1.11
CA SER A 8 14.39 -16.69 -0.11
C SER A 8 13.32 -17.01 -1.16
N THR A 9 12.07 -17.26 -0.75
CA THR A 9 10.99 -17.68 -1.65
C THR A 9 10.19 -16.51 -2.21
N PHE A 10 10.00 -15.44 -1.45
CA PHE A 10 9.05 -14.36 -1.77
C PHE A 10 9.68 -12.98 -1.91
N ASN A 11 10.98 -12.80 -1.61
CA ASN A 11 11.65 -11.54 -1.92
C ASN A 11 11.90 -11.43 -3.42
N CYS A 12 11.87 -10.19 -3.91
CA CYS A 12 12.32 -9.88 -5.24
C CYS A 12 13.82 -10.21 -5.37
N PRO A 13 14.27 -10.98 -6.39
CA PRO A 13 15.67 -11.35 -6.54
C PRO A 13 16.59 -10.17 -6.91
N VAL A 14 16.03 -8.97 -7.12
CA VAL A 14 16.76 -7.76 -7.51
C VAL A 14 17.02 -6.86 -6.30
N CYS A 15 15.97 -6.41 -5.61
CA CYS A 15 16.10 -5.54 -4.44
C CYS A 15 16.22 -6.32 -3.12
N LEU A 16 16.04 -7.65 -3.16
CA LEU A 16 16.06 -8.54 -2.01
C LEU A 16 15.01 -8.22 -0.93
N GLY A 17 14.00 -7.42 -1.28
CA GLY A 17 12.91 -7.04 -0.39
C GLY A 17 11.56 -7.64 -0.80
N PRO A 18 10.59 -7.66 0.14
CA PRO A 18 9.23 -8.07 -0.16
C PRO A 18 8.49 -7.00 -0.97
N SER A 19 7.53 -7.42 -1.78
CA SER A 19 6.60 -6.47 -2.41
C SER A 19 5.23 -7.09 -2.66
N GLN A 20 4.17 -6.29 -2.56
CA GLN A 20 2.80 -6.72 -2.93
C GLN A 20 2.55 -6.59 -4.44
N ASN A 21 3.37 -5.82 -5.15
CA ASN A 21 3.25 -5.56 -6.57
C ASN A 21 4.27 -6.42 -7.35
N MET A 22 4.07 -7.74 -7.33
CA MET A 22 4.93 -8.68 -8.06
C MET A 22 4.46 -8.88 -9.50
N VAL A 23 5.39 -8.81 -10.43
CA VAL A 23 5.19 -9.06 -11.87
C VAL A 23 5.78 -10.43 -12.19
N PHE A 24 4.95 -11.33 -12.72
CA PHE A 24 5.37 -12.66 -13.13
C PHE A 24 5.75 -12.66 -14.60
N GLY A 25 6.89 -13.26 -14.92
CA GLY A 25 7.25 -13.56 -16.30
C GLY A 25 6.56 -14.84 -16.77
N MET A 26 6.54 -15.06 -18.09
CA MET A 26 6.05 -16.31 -18.69
C MET A 26 6.80 -17.56 -18.19
N CYS A 27 8.04 -17.39 -17.71
CA CYS A 27 8.83 -18.42 -17.07
C CYS A 27 8.48 -18.67 -15.59
N GLN A 28 7.37 -18.11 -15.09
CA GLN A 28 6.85 -18.25 -13.71
C GLN A 28 7.72 -17.66 -12.59
N HIS A 29 8.84 -17.04 -12.93
CA HIS A 29 9.64 -16.23 -12.02
C HIS A 29 9.04 -14.83 -11.86
N PHE A 30 9.28 -14.19 -10.72
CA PHE A 30 8.74 -12.88 -10.41
C PHE A 30 9.80 -11.87 -10.00
N VAL A 31 9.47 -10.60 -10.19
CA VAL A 31 10.22 -9.42 -9.71
C VAL A 31 9.24 -8.35 -9.26
N CYS A 32 9.71 -7.37 -8.48
CA CYS A 32 8.88 -6.26 -8.05
C CYS A 32 8.61 -5.28 -9.22
N ALA A 33 7.41 -4.71 -9.29
CA ALA A 33 7.03 -3.81 -10.38
C ALA A 33 7.93 -2.57 -10.45
N SER A 34 8.31 -2.00 -9.30
CA SER A 34 9.25 -0.88 -9.25
C SER A 34 10.63 -1.28 -9.77
N CYS A 35 11.12 -2.47 -9.41
CA CYS A 35 12.39 -3.00 -9.88
C CYS A 35 12.43 -3.12 -11.41
N LEU A 36 11.33 -3.58 -12.01
CA LEU A 36 11.24 -3.86 -13.43
C LEU A 36 10.99 -2.60 -14.28
N TYR A 37 10.08 -1.72 -13.86
CA TYR A 37 9.58 -0.60 -14.67
C TYR A 37 10.04 0.77 -14.18
N GLU A 38 10.39 0.90 -12.91
CA GLU A 38 10.88 2.15 -12.28
C GLU A 38 12.26 1.93 -11.65
N PRO A 39 13.25 1.37 -12.37
CA PRO A 39 14.53 1.06 -11.76
C PRO A 39 15.24 2.34 -11.32
N ASP A 40 15.79 2.32 -10.10
CA ASP A 40 16.56 3.44 -9.53
C ASP A 40 17.78 3.82 -10.38
N SER A 41 18.26 2.90 -11.22
CA SER A 41 19.33 3.14 -12.17
C SER A 41 18.98 2.60 -13.57
N GLU A 42 19.22 3.41 -14.60
CA GLU A 42 18.99 3.01 -15.99
C GLU A 42 19.82 1.79 -16.41
N SER A 43 20.96 1.54 -15.74
CA SER A 43 21.80 0.37 -15.95
C SER A 43 21.11 -0.98 -15.65
N LEU A 44 20.02 -0.98 -14.88
CA LEU A 44 19.27 -2.20 -14.59
C LEU A 44 18.24 -2.56 -15.67
N LYS A 45 17.79 -1.59 -16.50
CA LYS A 45 16.81 -1.87 -17.57
C LYS A 45 17.28 -2.97 -18.54
N PRO A 46 18.54 -2.96 -19.02
CA PRO A 46 19.02 -4.03 -19.89
C PRO A 46 19.07 -5.40 -19.22
N ALA A 47 19.24 -5.47 -17.90
CA ALA A 47 19.28 -6.73 -17.18
C ALA A 47 17.94 -7.46 -17.22
N PHE A 48 16.83 -6.75 -17.47
CA PHE A 48 15.48 -7.30 -17.55
C PHE A 48 15.05 -7.75 -18.96
N TYR A 49 15.89 -7.58 -19.99
CA TYR A 49 15.68 -8.29 -21.26
C TYR A 49 15.71 -9.82 -21.06
N CYS A 50 16.33 -10.29 -19.98
CA CYS A 50 16.33 -11.68 -19.56
C CYS A 50 15.79 -11.81 -18.13
N CYS A 51 15.20 -12.96 -17.82
CA CYS A 51 14.89 -13.32 -16.45
C CYS A 51 16.17 -13.35 -15.60
N PRO A 52 16.23 -12.66 -14.44
CA PRO A 52 17.42 -12.69 -13.58
C PRO A 52 17.71 -14.09 -13.03
N LEU A 53 16.68 -14.93 -12.89
CA LEU A 53 16.76 -16.29 -12.31
C LEU A 53 17.11 -17.35 -13.35
N CYS A 54 16.36 -17.49 -14.44
CA CYS A 54 16.58 -18.55 -15.43
C CYS A 54 17.20 -18.10 -16.76
N LYS A 55 17.47 -16.80 -16.92
CA LYS A 55 18.04 -16.18 -18.14
C LYS A 55 17.18 -16.31 -19.42
N ALA A 56 15.93 -16.77 -19.30
CA ALA A 56 14.98 -16.77 -20.42
C ALA A 56 14.70 -15.33 -20.90
N LYS A 57 14.68 -15.13 -22.21
CA LYS A 57 14.52 -13.81 -22.84
C LYS A 57 13.05 -13.43 -22.99
N ASP A 58 12.77 -12.13 -22.98
CA ASP A 58 11.47 -11.55 -23.32
C ASP A 58 10.30 -12.16 -22.54
N VAL A 59 10.55 -12.55 -21.27
CA VAL A 59 9.55 -13.23 -20.44
C VAL A 59 8.66 -12.27 -19.67
N PHE A 60 9.10 -11.04 -19.43
CA PHE A 60 8.35 -10.03 -18.70
C PHE A 60 7.58 -9.12 -19.67
N PRO A 61 6.39 -8.62 -19.28
CA PRO A 61 5.62 -7.71 -20.12
C PRO A 61 6.34 -6.36 -20.34
N ASP A 62 6.19 -5.76 -21.52
CA ASP A 62 6.81 -4.45 -21.84
C ASP A 62 6.26 -3.29 -21.00
N TYR A 63 5.00 -3.39 -20.57
CA TYR A 63 4.32 -2.39 -19.75
C TYR A 63 3.86 -3.01 -18.43
N CYS A 64 3.82 -2.21 -17.37
CA CYS A 64 3.37 -2.66 -16.07
C CYS A 64 1.91 -3.16 -16.14
N PRO A 65 1.65 -4.46 -15.92
CA PRO A 65 0.29 -4.97 -15.92
C PRO A 65 -0.45 -4.54 -14.66
N GLU A 66 -1.78 -4.61 -14.69
CA GLU A 66 -2.58 -4.50 -13.47
C GLU A 66 -2.33 -5.74 -12.59
N ILE A 67 -1.67 -5.56 -11.45
CA ILE A 67 -1.37 -6.66 -10.54
C ILE A 67 -2.67 -7.15 -9.89
N PRO A 68 -3.05 -8.43 -10.07
CA PRO A 68 -4.27 -9.00 -9.52
C PRO A 68 -4.36 -8.82 -8.00
N GLN A 69 -5.57 -8.53 -7.52
CA GLN A 69 -5.81 -8.37 -6.07
C GLN A 69 -5.47 -9.65 -5.28
N THR A 70 -5.62 -10.82 -5.91
CA THR A 70 -5.25 -12.12 -5.34
C THR A 70 -3.75 -12.21 -5.02
N THR A 71 -2.88 -11.71 -5.90
CA THR A 71 -1.42 -11.66 -5.66
C THR A 71 -1.10 -10.76 -4.46
N LYS A 72 -1.74 -9.58 -4.38
CA LYS A 72 -1.58 -8.68 -3.24
C LYS A 72 -2.05 -9.35 -1.94
N LEU A 73 -3.19 -10.02 -1.97
CA LEU A 73 -3.72 -10.76 -0.81
C LEU A 73 -2.79 -11.91 -0.40
N LEU A 74 -2.23 -12.65 -1.35
CA LEU A 74 -1.23 -13.69 -1.08
C LEU A 74 -0.04 -13.10 -0.32
N MET A 75 0.57 -12.02 -0.81
CA MET A 75 1.71 -11.40 -0.13
C MET A 75 1.34 -10.87 1.27
N ASN A 76 0.13 -10.34 1.45
CA ASN A 76 -0.37 -9.97 2.78
C ASN A 76 -0.47 -11.19 3.72
N ILE A 77 -1.00 -12.32 3.24
CA ILE A 77 -1.14 -13.56 4.02
C ILE A 77 0.23 -14.11 4.41
N VAL A 78 1.20 -14.05 3.50
CA VAL A 78 2.58 -14.49 3.74
C VAL A 78 3.29 -13.60 4.77
N GLY A 79 2.83 -12.35 4.95
CA GLY A 79 3.32 -11.45 5.99
C GLY A 79 3.97 -10.17 5.48
N VAL A 80 3.71 -9.77 4.23
CA VAL A 80 4.14 -8.47 3.69
C VAL A 80 3.11 -7.40 4.05
N VAL A 81 3.54 -6.37 4.77
CA VAL A 81 2.72 -5.25 5.22
C VAL A 81 3.21 -3.94 4.65
N LYS A 82 2.32 -2.94 4.60
CA LYS A 82 2.64 -1.55 4.24
C LYS A 82 2.72 -0.69 5.50
N CYS A 83 3.70 0.21 5.54
CA CYS A 83 3.80 1.19 6.62
C CYS A 83 2.51 2.01 6.75
N ARG A 84 2.00 2.12 7.98
CA ARG A 84 0.76 2.84 8.30
C ARG A 84 0.92 4.36 8.35
N ARG A 85 2.15 4.88 8.38
CA ARG A 85 2.43 6.33 8.44
C ARG A 85 2.17 6.96 7.08
N LYS A 86 1.60 8.18 7.08
CA LYS A 86 1.33 8.90 5.82
C LYS A 86 2.66 9.27 5.15
N ARG A 87 2.70 9.17 3.81
CA ARG A 87 3.86 9.46 2.96
C ARG A 87 5.06 8.50 3.07
N CYS A 88 4.97 7.43 3.85
CA CYS A 88 5.97 6.36 3.79
C CYS A 88 5.60 5.34 2.72
N GLY A 89 4.55 4.55 2.95
CA GLY A 89 4.07 3.58 1.95
C GLY A 89 5.01 2.41 1.67
N GLU A 90 6.14 2.33 2.39
CA GLU A 90 7.12 1.26 2.27
C GLU A 90 6.49 -0.09 2.60
N GLU A 91 6.86 -1.11 1.82
CA GLU A 91 6.46 -2.50 2.01
C GLU A 91 7.58 -3.22 2.75
N MET A 92 7.22 -3.98 3.78
CA MET A 92 8.17 -4.68 4.65
C MET A 92 7.55 -5.97 5.18
N TRP A 93 8.36 -6.82 5.77
CA TRP A 93 7.86 -7.98 6.50
C TRP A 93 7.23 -7.55 7.82
N THR A 94 6.23 -8.33 8.28
CA THR A 94 5.61 -8.14 9.59
C THR A 94 6.63 -8.13 10.73
N TRP A 95 7.71 -8.92 10.63
CA TRP A 95 8.76 -8.95 11.64
C TRP A 95 9.73 -7.76 11.58
N ASP A 96 9.79 -7.03 10.48
CA ASP A 96 10.61 -5.82 10.33
C ASP A 96 9.80 -4.54 10.69
N GLU A 97 8.50 -4.67 10.94
CA GLU A 97 7.61 -3.53 11.19
C GLU A 97 8.05 -2.71 12.42
N GLU A 98 8.52 -3.36 13.49
CA GLU A 98 8.98 -2.68 14.71
C GLU A 98 10.27 -1.87 14.46
N GLU A 99 11.23 -2.44 13.73
CA GLU A 99 12.48 -1.76 13.39
C GLU A 99 12.22 -0.55 12.50
N HIS A 100 11.40 -0.73 11.45
CA HIS A 100 10.99 0.36 10.58
C HIS A 100 10.28 1.48 11.36
N GLN A 101 9.43 1.15 12.34
CA GLN A 101 8.78 2.19 13.16
C GLN A 101 9.77 3.08 13.91
N GLY A 102 10.94 2.57 14.29
CA GLY A 102 12.00 3.34 14.94
C GLY A 102 12.66 4.37 14.01
N SER A 103 12.80 4.05 12.72
CA SER A 103 13.53 4.87 11.73
C SER A 103 12.63 5.57 10.71
N CYS A 104 11.32 5.31 10.71
CA CYS A 104 10.41 5.81 9.68
C CYS A 104 10.23 7.34 9.70
N LEU A 105 10.62 7.99 8.61
CA LEU A 105 10.51 9.45 8.41
C LEU A 105 9.09 9.93 8.02
N GLY A 106 8.13 9.01 7.89
CA GLY A 106 6.75 9.34 7.54
C GLY A 106 6.06 10.20 8.60
N ILE A 107 4.99 10.90 8.21
CA ILE A 107 4.20 11.71 9.15
C ILE A 107 3.37 10.75 10.01
N GLY A 108 3.73 10.65 11.29
CA GLY A 108 2.97 9.88 12.26
C GLY A 108 1.51 10.31 12.31
N ARG A 109 0.59 9.35 12.50
CA ARG A 109 -0.74 9.71 13.01
C ARG A 109 -0.49 10.42 14.34
N ARG A 110 -0.99 11.66 14.51
CA ARG A 110 -1.04 12.29 15.83
C ARG A 110 -1.60 11.23 16.76
N SER A 111 -0.82 10.83 17.75
CA SER A 111 -1.39 10.14 18.90
C SER A 111 -2.59 11.00 19.29
N SER A 112 -3.78 10.41 19.35
CA SER A 112 -4.86 11.10 20.01
C SER A 112 -4.33 11.34 21.41
N VAL A 113 -3.87 12.56 21.66
CA VAL A 113 -3.74 13.08 23.01
C VAL A 113 -5.14 12.84 23.55
N ARG A 114 -5.28 11.79 24.38
CA ARG A 114 -6.43 11.67 25.25
C ARG A 114 -6.42 13.00 25.96
N CYS A 115 -7.40 13.83 25.63
CA CYS A 115 -7.63 15.06 26.37
C CYS A 115 -7.94 14.57 27.78
N SER A 116 -6.92 14.57 28.62
CA SER A 116 -7.00 14.36 30.06
C SER A 116 -7.76 15.55 30.63
N ARG A 117 -9.05 15.66 30.32
CA ARG A 117 -9.98 16.50 31.06
C ARG A 117 -10.35 15.72 32.31
N SER A 118 -9.45 15.77 33.27
CA SER A 118 -9.80 15.53 34.66
C SER A 118 -10.89 16.52 35.05
N THR A 119 -11.97 15.94 35.52
CA THR A 119 -13.14 16.50 36.20
C THR A 119 -12.93 17.81 36.97
N ALA A 120 -13.80 18.78 36.73
CA ALA A 120 -14.33 19.67 37.77
C ALA A 120 -15.79 20.05 37.45
N SER A 121 -16.61 19.83 38.47
CA SER A 121 -18.05 19.99 38.62
C SER A 121 -18.57 21.41 38.35
N GLY A 122 -19.86 21.55 37.98
CA GLY A 122 -20.67 22.68 38.47
C GLY A 122 -21.56 23.44 37.48
N ARG A 123 -22.80 22.97 37.35
CA ARG A 123 -24.08 23.72 37.36
C ARG A 123 -24.43 24.78 36.27
N THR A 124 -25.58 24.47 35.64
CA THR A 124 -26.77 25.30 35.35
C THR A 124 -26.68 26.47 34.37
N GLY A 125 -27.50 26.38 33.31
CA GLY A 125 -27.98 27.52 32.54
C GLY A 125 -28.92 27.05 31.42
N GLN A 126 -30.09 27.68 31.31
CA GLN A 126 -31.29 27.15 30.66
C GLN A 126 -31.41 27.44 29.15
N ARG A 127 -32.23 26.61 28.49
CA ARG A 127 -33.18 26.85 27.37
C ARG A 127 -32.99 28.03 26.39
N ALA A 128 -33.08 27.71 25.10
CA ALA A 128 -34.00 28.30 24.10
C ALA A 128 -34.03 27.36 22.87
N THR A 129 -35.01 26.48 22.66
CA THR A 129 -36.32 26.64 21.98
C THR A 129 -36.29 27.20 20.53
N THR A 130 -36.83 26.37 19.61
CA THR A 130 -37.52 26.69 18.34
C THR A 130 -36.62 27.12 17.15
N ARG A 131 -36.80 26.71 15.88
CA ARG A 131 -37.97 26.30 15.09
C ARG A 131 -37.57 25.33 13.96
N GLN A 132 -38.44 24.37 13.68
CA GLN A 132 -38.54 23.66 12.40
C GLN A 132 -38.85 24.63 11.26
N SER A 133 -38.36 24.36 10.05
CA SER A 133 -39.09 24.67 8.80
C SER A 133 -38.76 23.68 7.68
N LYS A 134 -39.86 23.25 7.06
CA LYS A 134 -40.06 22.24 6.01
C LYS A 134 -39.41 22.58 4.66
N ARG A 135 -39.02 21.49 3.96
CA ARG A 135 -39.22 21.16 2.53
C ARG A 135 -38.78 22.19 1.45
N LYS A 136 -38.04 21.70 0.45
CA LYS A 136 -38.62 21.35 -0.87
C LYS A 136 -37.66 20.52 -1.73
N ARG A 137 -38.25 19.49 -2.33
CA ARG A 137 -37.75 18.55 -3.34
C ARG A 137 -38.01 19.18 -4.71
N SER A 138 -37.05 19.10 -5.62
CA SER A 138 -37.33 19.18 -7.07
C SER A 138 -36.23 18.46 -7.85
N LYS A 139 -36.62 17.30 -8.41
CA LYS A 139 -36.01 16.69 -9.60
C LYS A 139 -36.51 17.43 -10.83
N SER A 140 -35.71 17.49 -11.90
CA SER A 140 -36.16 17.50 -13.32
C SER A 140 -34.96 17.44 -14.29
N PRO A 141 -35.16 17.05 -15.57
CA PRO A 141 -34.29 16.11 -16.29
C PRO A 141 -33.62 16.63 -17.59
N VAL A 142 -32.69 15.79 -18.10
CA VAL A 142 -32.36 15.42 -19.51
C VAL A 142 -32.16 16.52 -20.57
N GLU A 143 -31.02 16.48 -21.27
CA GLU A 143 -30.99 16.55 -22.75
C GLU A 143 -29.85 15.70 -23.34
N LEU A 144 -30.25 14.83 -24.27
CA LEU A 144 -29.45 14.00 -25.16
C LEU A 144 -29.24 14.83 -26.45
N LYS A 145 -28.01 15.00 -26.94
CA LYS A 145 -27.76 15.62 -28.25
C LYS A 145 -27.14 14.61 -29.22
N LYS A 146 -27.66 14.74 -30.44
CA LYS A 146 -27.62 13.90 -31.65
C LYS A 146 -26.24 13.41 -32.06
#